data_AF-A0A1M6THN8-F1
#
_entry.id   AF-A0A1M6THN8-F1
#
_cell.length_a   1.000
_cell.length_b   1.000
_cell.length_c   1.000
_cell.angle_alpha   90.00
_cell.angle_beta   90.00
_cell.angle_gamma   90.00
#
_symmetry.space_group_name_H-M   'P 1'
#
loop_
_entity.id
_entity.type
_entity.pdbx_description
1 polymer ?
#
loop_
_entity_poly.entity_id
_entity_poly.type
_entity_poly.pdbx_seq_one_letter_code
_entity_poly.pdbx_strand_id
1 'polypeptide(L)'
;MDEQLYNLTLVIVGVLDLAMALGLLINNYAYRHYPVYRRSLRLTALFFAVFGIGLLLHYHFQWRMSYPLMATALSATYFHISGVAITWSHTSLLNPRYLSGRVVARDVAFLVVGLPAYWISATYGSLLTLHYSLLIFLAHATWMSFDFYTTYFRVSRRLIAMKQGSVEGFMRWMLRSCHFIIAFGIGSIVFTSLFPVNIWPYTVLLCISTFVFVYIYYSISEYGSVVDSATNATEDAAV
;
A
#
# COMPACT_ATOMS: atom_id res chain seq x y z
N MET A 1 6.14 -25.61 15.69
CA MET A 1 6.06 -25.62 14.20
C MET A 1 5.54 -24.28 13.70
N ASP A 2 4.40 -23.80 14.20
CA ASP A 2 3.78 -22.55 13.76
C ASP A 2 4.63 -21.29 13.98
N GLU A 3 5.31 -21.19 15.13
CA GLU A 3 6.21 -20.08 15.44
C GLU A 3 7.44 -20.03 14.54
N GLN A 4 8.03 -21.20 14.27
CA GLN A 4 9.18 -21.32 13.38
C GLN A 4 8.80 -20.95 11.95
N LEU A 5 7.63 -21.41 11.48
CA LEU A 5 7.10 -21.04 10.17
C LEU A 5 6.84 -19.54 10.10
N TYR A 6 6.16 -18.95 11.09
CA TYR A 6 5.91 -17.51 11.14
C TYR A 6 7.19 -16.69 11.08
N ASN A 7 8.19 -17.03 11.90
CA ASN A 7 9.48 -16.35 11.93
C ASN A 7 10.24 -16.48 10.61
N LEU A 8 10.24 -17.66 9.99
CA LEU A 8 10.85 -17.87 8.68
C LEU A 8 10.13 -17.02 7.61
N THR A 9 8.80 -17.00 7.61
CA THR A 9 8.01 -16.19 6.68
C THR A 9 8.32 -14.70 6.85
N LEU A 10 8.40 -14.18 8.08
CA LEU A 10 8.78 -12.79 8.33
C LEU A 10 10.12 -12.42 7.69
N VAL A 11 11.14 -13.27 7.84
CA VAL A 11 12.47 -13.03 7.27
C VAL A 11 12.44 -13.08 5.75
N ILE A 12 11.84 -14.12 5.17
CA ILE A 12 11.78 -14.29 3.71
C ILE A 12 11.06 -13.10 3.06
N VAL A 13 9.86 -12.77 3.57
CA VAL A 13 9.06 -11.67 3.01
C VAL A 13 9.75 -10.34 3.24
N GLY A 14 10.34 -10.12 4.43
CA GLY A 14 11.06 -8.89 4.73
C GLY A 14 12.26 -8.65 3.82
N VAL A 15 13.06 -9.69 3.56
CA VAL A 15 14.19 -9.61 2.62
C VAL A 15 13.71 -9.40 1.19
N LEU A 16 12.64 -10.07 0.78
CA LEU A 16 12.07 -9.90 -0.56
C LEU A 16 11.57 -8.48 -0.78
N ASP A 17 10.91 -7.87 0.20
CA ASP A 17 10.44 -6.48 0.13
C ASP A 17 11.61 -5.51 -0.02
N LEU A 18 12.68 -5.69 0.76
CA LEU A 18 13.89 -4.88 0.61
C LEU A 18 14.54 -5.06 -0.78
N ALA A 19 14.56 -6.28 -1.30
CA ALA A 19 15.06 -6.55 -2.64
C ALA A 19 14.20 -5.88 -3.73
N MET A 20 12.87 -5.92 -3.61
CA MET A 20 11.95 -5.23 -4.51
C MET A 20 12.09 -3.71 -4.43
N ALA A 21 12.29 -3.15 -3.23
CA ALA A 21 12.56 -1.73 -3.04
C ALA A 21 13.83 -1.30 -3.80
N LEU A 22 14.93 -2.03 -3.62
CA LEU A 22 16.19 -1.78 -4.33
C LEU A 22 16.03 -1.98 -5.85
N GLY A 23 15.32 -3.03 -6.26
CA GLY A 23 15.01 -3.31 -7.67
C GLY A 23 14.31 -2.14 -8.34
N LEU A 24 13.28 -1.56 -7.71
CA LEU A 24 12.61 -0.35 -8.24
C LEU A 24 13.57 0.84 -8.31
N LEU A 25 14.42 1.03 -7.30
CA LEU A 25 15.38 2.14 -7.25
C LEU A 25 16.57 1.99 -8.20
N ILE A 26 16.80 0.81 -8.77
CA ILE A 26 17.88 0.55 -9.75
C ILE A 26 17.32 0.44 -11.19
N ASN A 27 16.16 -0.20 -11.38
CA ASN A 27 15.59 -0.47 -12.71
C ASN A 27 14.91 0.74 -13.37
N ASN A 28 14.59 0.61 -14.67
CA ASN A 28 13.80 1.58 -15.44
C ASN A 28 14.38 3.01 -15.48
N TYR A 29 15.71 3.12 -15.53
CA TYR A 29 16.40 4.41 -15.59
C TYR A 29 15.92 5.30 -16.76
N ALA A 30 15.61 4.68 -17.90
CA ALA A 30 15.12 5.35 -19.10
C ALA A 30 13.89 6.22 -18.85
N TYR A 31 12.98 5.81 -17.96
CA TYR A 31 11.68 6.48 -17.74
C TYR A 31 11.68 7.43 -16.53
N ARG A 32 12.79 7.56 -15.81
CA ARG A 32 12.88 8.39 -14.59
C ARG A 32 12.83 9.89 -14.84
N HIS A 33 12.93 10.32 -16.09
CA HIS A 33 12.78 11.71 -16.46
C HIS A 33 11.33 12.20 -16.28
N TYR A 34 10.33 11.29 -16.34
CA TYR A 34 8.94 11.60 -16.03
C TYR A 34 8.74 11.84 -14.52
N PRO A 35 8.35 13.05 -14.08
CA PRO A 35 8.24 13.37 -12.66
C PRO A 35 7.21 12.51 -11.92
N VAL A 36 6.08 12.24 -12.57
CA VAL A 36 4.96 11.44 -12.01
C VAL A 36 5.39 9.98 -11.78
N TYR A 37 6.09 9.40 -12.76
CA TYR A 37 6.63 8.04 -12.64
C TYR A 37 7.69 7.95 -11.54
N ARG A 38 8.68 8.86 -11.55
CA ARG A 38 9.75 8.90 -10.55
C ARG A 38 9.21 9.04 -9.13
N ARG A 39 8.18 9.85 -8.93
CA ARG A 39 7.51 10.01 -7.64
C ARG A 39 6.86 8.70 -7.18
N SER A 40 6.08 8.09 -8.06
CA SER A 40 5.35 6.85 -7.76
C SER A 40 6.32 5.70 -7.47
N LEU A 41 7.40 5.59 -8.25
CA LEU A 41 8.49 4.64 -8.02
C LEU A 41 9.13 4.81 -6.64
N ARG A 42 9.49 6.05 -6.26
CA ARG A 42 10.10 6.32 -4.94
C ARG A 42 9.15 6.02 -3.78
N LEU A 43 7.87 6.38 -3.92
CA LEU A 43 6.86 6.09 -2.90
C LEU A 43 6.63 4.58 -2.73
N THR A 44 6.56 3.84 -3.83
CA THR A 44 6.42 2.37 -3.79
C THR A 44 7.68 1.71 -3.23
N ALA A 45 8.87 2.19 -3.58
CA ALA A 45 10.12 1.67 -3.01
C ALA A 45 10.23 1.96 -1.49
N LEU A 46 9.84 3.17 -1.06
CA LEU A 46 9.76 3.51 0.36
C LEU A 46 8.80 2.59 1.10
N PHE A 47 7.63 2.31 0.51
CA PHE A 47 6.65 1.37 1.04
C PHE A 47 7.24 -0.02 1.27
N PHE A 48 7.88 -0.60 0.25
CA PHE A 48 8.54 -1.90 0.40
C PHE A 48 9.65 -1.87 1.44
N ALA A 49 10.43 -0.80 1.50
CA ALA A 49 11.47 -0.66 2.53
C ALA A 49 10.88 -0.63 3.95
N VAL A 50 9.82 0.13 4.18
CA VAL A 50 9.14 0.22 5.49
C VAL A 50 8.57 -1.13 5.90
N PHE A 51 7.90 -1.85 4.99
CA PHE A 51 7.40 -3.19 5.27
C PHE A 51 8.54 -4.17 5.56
N GLY A 52 9.57 -4.19 4.72
CA GLY A 52 10.72 -5.08 4.89
C GLY A 52 11.41 -4.89 6.24
N ILE A 53 11.71 -3.64 6.61
CA ILE A 53 12.27 -3.31 7.93
C ILE A 53 11.30 -3.73 9.04
N GLY A 54 10.02 -3.43 8.89
CA GLY A 54 9.00 -3.73 9.89
C GLY A 54 8.85 -5.23 10.19
N LEU A 55 8.88 -6.07 9.16
CA LEU A 55 8.82 -7.52 9.29
C LEU A 55 10.08 -8.09 9.96
N LEU A 56 11.25 -7.54 9.62
CA LEU A 56 12.51 -7.91 10.27
C LEU A 56 12.57 -7.48 11.74
N LEU A 57 11.98 -6.34 12.10
CA LEU A 57 11.84 -5.93 13.50
C LEU A 57 10.89 -6.86 14.27
N HIS A 58 9.77 -7.27 13.66
CA HIS A 58 8.88 -8.28 14.24
C HIS A 58 9.60 -9.60 14.52
N TYR A 59 10.46 -10.02 13.61
CA TYR A 59 11.29 -11.21 13.78
C TYR A 59 12.34 -10.99 14.88
N HIS A 60 13.10 -9.89 14.85
CA HIS A 60 14.19 -9.67 15.80
C HIS A 60 13.70 -9.57 17.25
N PHE A 61 12.61 -8.82 17.49
CA PHE A 61 12.08 -8.60 18.84
C PHE A 61 11.06 -9.64 19.29
N GLN A 62 10.69 -10.59 18.41
CA GLN A 62 9.66 -11.61 18.70
C GLN A 62 8.36 -11.00 19.26
N TRP A 63 8.00 -9.79 18.80
CA TRP A 63 6.92 -8.99 19.41
C TRP A 63 5.58 -9.72 19.42
N ARG A 64 5.30 -10.58 18.45
CA ARG A 64 4.05 -11.33 18.41
C ARG A 64 3.92 -12.33 19.56
N MET A 65 5.05 -12.87 20.05
CA MET A 65 5.08 -13.83 21.15
C MET A 65 5.05 -13.12 22.51
N SER A 66 5.82 -12.04 22.64
CA SER A 66 5.98 -11.34 23.92
C SER A 66 4.91 -10.27 24.17
N TYR A 67 4.49 -9.57 23.12
CA TYR A 67 3.58 -8.40 23.20
C TYR A 67 2.61 -8.38 22.01
N PRO A 68 1.66 -9.33 21.92
CA PRO A 68 0.81 -9.52 20.74
C PRO A 68 0.01 -8.28 20.34
N LEU A 69 -0.50 -7.52 21.32
CA LEU A 69 -1.24 -6.28 21.04
C LEU A 69 -0.34 -5.18 20.46
N MET A 70 0.89 -5.04 20.97
CA MET A 70 1.90 -4.13 20.38
C MET A 70 2.24 -4.56 18.96
N ALA A 71 2.38 -5.87 18.73
CA ALA A 71 2.64 -6.41 17.41
C ALA A 71 1.50 -6.07 16.43
N THR A 72 0.25 -6.17 16.87
CA THR A 72 -0.91 -5.74 16.06
C THR A 72 -0.90 -4.24 15.79
N ALA A 73 -0.64 -3.39 16.78
CA ALA A 73 -0.56 -1.94 16.59
C ALA A 73 0.54 -1.55 15.60
N LEU A 74 1.67 -2.24 15.66
CA LEU A 74 2.78 -2.03 14.73
C LEU A 74 2.43 -2.50 13.31
N SER A 75 1.85 -3.69 13.15
CA SER A 75 1.37 -4.16 11.85
C SER A 75 0.36 -3.18 11.25
N ALA A 76 -0.60 -2.70 12.05
CA ALA A 76 -1.58 -1.70 11.63
C ALA A 76 -0.92 -0.37 11.23
N THR A 77 0.13 0.05 11.94
CA THR A 77 0.93 1.24 11.60
C THR A 77 1.53 1.10 10.19
N TYR A 78 2.17 -0.03 9.90
CA TYR A 78 2.76 -0.28 8.58
C TYR A 78 1.69 -0.35 7.48
N PHE A 79 0.59 -1.07 7.71
CA PHE A 79 -0.52 -1.10 6.75
C PHE A 79 -1.11 0.29 6.49
N HIS A 80 -1.23 1.16 7.50
CA HIS A 80 -1.80 2.50 7.34
C HIS A 80 -0.88 3.44 6.58
N ILE A 81 0.39 3.54 6.99
CA ILE A 81 1.39 4.34 6.26
C ILE A 81 1.48 3.89 4.80
N SER A 82 1.40 2.59 4.58
CA SER A 82 1.52 2.01 3.25
C SER A 82 0.28 2.19 2.39
N GLY A 83 -0.92 2.10 2.97
CA GLY A 83 -2.15 2.46 2.28
C GLY A 83 -2.09 3.89 1.75
N VAL A 84 -1.62 4.82 2.57
CA VAL A 84 -1.40 6.23 2.18
C VAL A 84 -0.36 6.32 1.05
N ALA A 85 0.81 5.70 1.21
CA ALA A 85 1.89 5.75 0.22
C ALA A 85 1.49 5.14 -1.14
N ILE A 86 0.78 4.01 -1.12
CA ILE A 86 0.26 3.34 -2.32
C ILE A 86 -0.78 4.22 -3.01
N THR A 87 -1.70 4.84 -2.27
CA THR A 87 -2.69 5.76 -2.82
C THR A 87 -2.00 6.98 -3.44
N TRP A 88 -1.00 7.56 -2.77
CA TRP A 88 -0.20 8.66 -3.31
C TRP A 88 0.57 8.27 -4.57
N SER A 89 1.04 7.03 -4.65
CA SER A 89 1.73 6.47 -5.81
C SER A 89 0.76 6.24 -6.97
N HIS A 90 -0.19 5.33 -6.83
CA HIS A 90 -1.01 4.83 -7.95
C HIS A 90 -2.08 5.81 -8.41
N THR A 91 -2.70 6.59 -7.50
CA THR A 91 -3.70 7.61 -7.90
C THR A 91 -3.03 8.74 -8.68
N SER A 92 -1.77 9.05 -8.37
CA SER A 92 -0.98 10.03 -9.11
C SER A 92 -0.64 9.59 -10.53
N LEU A 93 -0.52 8.28 -10.79
CA LEU A 93 -0.33 7.74 -12.13
C LEU A 93 -1.56 7.89 -13.02
N LEU A 94 -2.74 7.98 -12.41
CA LEU A 94 -4.02 8.24 -13.08
C LEU A 94 -4.29 9.74 -13.25
N ASN A 95 -3.95 10.52 -12.22
CA ASN A 95 -4.17 11.96 -12.18
C ASN A 95 -2.92 12.64 -11.58
N PRO A 96 -2.04 13.22 -12.42
CA PRO A 96 -0.81 13.87 -11.97
C PRO A 96 -1.01 14.94 -10.88
N ARG A 97 -2.17 15.61 -10.90
CA ARG A 97 -2.56 16.70 -9.97
C ARG A 97 -3.22 16.21 -8.69
N TYR A 98 -3.39 14.89 -8.51
CA TYR A 98 -3.99 14.30 -7.31
C TYR A 98 -3.28 14.75 -6.02
N LEU A 99 -1.95 14.63 -6.00
CA LEU A 99 -1.14 14.89 -4.81
C LEU A 99 -0.96 16.40 -4.57
N SER A 100 -2.00 17.02 -4.01
CA SER A 100 -2.00 18.41 -3.55
C SER A 100 -1.62 18.52 -2.07
N GLY A 101 -1.19 19.70 -1.63
CA GLY A 101 -0.88 19.95 -0.22
C GLY A 101 -2.06 19.65 0.73
N ARG A 102 -3.31 19.82 0.27
CA ARG A 102 -4.52 19.49 1.04
C ARG A 102 -4.67 17.98 1.24
N VAL A 103 -4.43 17.19 0.19
CA VAL A 103 -4.47 15.72 0.25
C VAL A 103 -3.39 15.21 1.20
N VAL A 104 -2.16 15.72 1.07
CA VAL A 104 -1.05 15.35 1.96
C VAL A 104 -1.35 15.72 3.41
N ALA A 105 -1.81 16.95 3.68
CA ALA A 105 -2.10 17.40 5.04
C ALA A 105 -3.22 16.57 5.70
N ARG A 106 -4.28 16.23 4.94
CA ARG A 106 -5.35 15.35 5.43
C ARG A 106 -4.81 13.98 5.81
N ASP A 107 -4.11 13.32 4.90
CA ASP A 107 -3.65 11.94 5.13
C ASP A 107 -2.61 11.88 6.26
N VAL A 108 -1.73 12.89 6.34
CA VAL A 108 -0.79 13.05 7.46
C VAL A 108 -1.53 13.31 8.77
N ALA A 109 -2.59 14.13 8.79
CA ALA A 109 -3.39 14.35 9.99
C ALA A 109 -4.05 13.05 10.48
N PHE A 110 -4.58 12.22 9.57
CA PHE A 110 -5.08 10.89 9.93
C PHE A 110 -3.99 9.97 10.50
N LEU A 111 -2.75 10.04 10.00
CA LEU A 111 -1.63 9.29 10.58
C LEU A 111 -1.23 9.83 11.95
N VAL A 112 -1.09 11.15 12.11
CA VAL A 112 -0.66 11.80 13.35
C VAL A 112 -1.69 11.60 14.47
N VAL A 113 -2.98 11.52 14.16
CA VAL A 113 -4.03 11.25 15.15
C VAL A 113 -4.25 9.74 15.34
N GLY A 114 -4.30 8.98 14.24
CA GLY A 114 -4.60 7.56 14.25
C GLY A 114 -3.50 6.73 14.90
N LEU A 115 -2.23 6.97 14.56
CA LEU A 115 -1.12 6.17 15.07
C LEU A 115 -1.02 6.23 16.61
N PRO A 116 -0.98 7.41 17.27
CA PRO A 116 -0.99 7.46 18.72
C PRO A 116 -2.22 6.80 19.33
N ALA A 117 -3.40 6.92 18.70
CA ALA A 117 -4.61 6.26 19.18
C ALA A 117 -4.47 4.72 19.17
N TYR A 118 -3.86 4.13 18.13
CA TYR A 118 -3.60 2.68 18.07
C TYR A 118 -2.63 2.24 19.16
N TRP A 119 -1.52 2.97 19.31
CA TRP A 119 -0.48 2.64 20.28
C TRP A 119 -0.97 2.80 21.72
N ILE A 120 -1.66 3.89 22.05
CA ILE A 120 -2.26 4.08 23.37
C ILE A 120 -3.28 2.96 23.66
N SER A 121 -4.14 2.63 22.69
CA SER A 121 -5.14 1.57 22.83
C SER A 121 -4.51 0.20 23.01
N ALA A 122 -3.39 -0.07 22.35
CA ALA A 122 -2.68 -1.33 22.49
C ALA A 122 -1.88 -1.42 23.80
N THR A 123 -1.37 -0.30 24.33
CA THR A 123 -0.50 -0.28 25.53
C THR A 123 -1.30 -0.24 26.81
N TYR A 124 -2.35 0.59 26.85
CA TYR A 124 -3.12 0.87 28.07
C TYR A 124 -4.59 0.53 27.93
N GLY A 125 -5.06 0.25 26.71
CA GLY A 125 -6.46 0.01 26.43
C GLY A 125 -6.88 -1.45 26.59
N SER A 126 -8.16 -1.67 26.32
CA SER A 126 -8.74 -3.00 26.17
C SER A 126 -8.75 -3.41 24.69
N LEU A 127 -9.07 -4.68 24.44
CA LEU A 127 -9.34 -5.18 23.10
C LEU A 127 -10.39 -4.31 22.39
N LEU A 128 -11.43 -3.87 23.10
CA LEU A 128 -12.50 -3.04 22.56
C LEU A 128 -11.99 -1.68 22.05
N THR A 129 -11.14 -0.99 22.82
CA THR A 129 -10.57 0.29 22.40
C THR A 129 -9.63 0.13 21.20
N LEU A 130 -8.91 -0.99 21.11
CA LEU A 130 -8.10 -1.32 19.93
C LEU A 130 -8.98 -1.47 18.68
N HIS A 131 -10.11 -2.18 18.78
CA HIS A 131 -11.06 -2.32 17.65
C HIS A 131 -11.60 -0.97 17.18
N TYR A 132 -12.04 -0.11 18.11
CA TYR A 132 -12.51 1.23 17.77
C TYR A 132 -11.44 2.06 17.08
N SER A 133 -10.20 1.95 17.53
CA SER A 133 -9.09 2.64 16.88
C SER A 133 -8.89 2.14 15.45
N LEU A 134 -8.93 0.82 15.21
CA LEU A 134 -8.83 0.24 13.86
C LEU A 134 -9.98 0.64 12.92
N LEU A 135 -11.17 0.99 13.44
CA LEU A 135 -12.26 1.52 12.62
C LEU A 135 -11.93 2.87 11.98
N ILE A 136 -11.13 3.72 12.65
CA ILE A 136 -10.65 4.98 12.07
C ILE A 136 -9.80 4.69 10.84
N PHE A 137 -8.91 3.69 10.94
CA PHE A 137 -8.10 3.26 9.80
C PHE A 137 -8.98 2.68 8.69
N LEU A 138 -9.94 1.82 9.02
CA LEU A 138 -10.85 1.25 8.04
C LEU A 138 -11.62 2.33 7.28
N ALA A 139 -12.18 3.32 8.00
CA ALA A 139 -12.89 4.44 7.39
C ALA A 139 -11.98 5.24 6.44
N HIS A 140 -10.74 5.52 6.86
CA HIS A 140 -9.78 6.23 6.03
C HIS A 140 -9.39 5.41 4.79
N ALA A 141 -9.15 4.10 4.94
CA ALA A 141 -8.84 3.19 3.85
C ALA A 141 -9.99 3.08 2.83
N THR A 142 -11.24 2.98 3.32
CA THR A 142 -12.43 3.01 2.46
C THR A 142 -12.54 4.32 1.71
N TRP A 143 -12.30 5.46 2.37
CA TRP A 143 -12.33 6.77 1.75
C TRP A 143 -11.24 6.92 0.66
N MET A 144 -10.00 6.50 0.93
CA MET A 144 -8.92 6.48 -0.07
C MET A 144 -9.24 5.57 -1.26
N SER A 145 -9.85 4.41 -1.01
CA SER A 145 -10.28 3.49 -2.06
C SER A 145 -11.35 4.11 -2.94
N PHE A 146 -12.33 4.79 -2.33
CA PHE A 146 -13.37 5.52 -3.04
C PHE A 146 -12.79 6.62 -3.94
N ASP A 147 -11.84 7.41 -3.43
CA ASP A 147 -11.19 8.48 -4.19
C ASP A 147 -10.38 7.92 -5.38
N PHE A 148 -9.70 6.78 -5.18
CA PHE A 148 -9.04 6.05 -6.26
C PHE A 148 -10.04 5.61 -7.34
N TYR A 149 -11.13 4.94 -6.97
CA TYR A 149 -12.13 4.46 -7.94
C TYR A 149 -12.79 5.59 -8.70
N THR A 150 -13.20 6.66 -8.02
CA THR A 150 -13.81 7.83 -8.66
C THR A 150 -12.85 8.49 -9.65
N THR A 151 -11.56 8.60 -9.28
CA THR A 151 -10.50 9.09 -10.19
C THR A 151 -10.34 8.16 -11.39
N TYR A 152 -10.25 6.85 -11.16
CA TYR A 152 -10.15 5.85 -12.21
C TYR A 152 -11.31 5.93 -13.21
N PHE A 153 -12.56 5.93 -12.74
CA PHE A 153 -13.74 5.99 -13.61
C PHE A 153 -13.87 7.31 -14.37
N ARG A 154 -13.30 8.40 -13.83
CA ARG A 154 -13.24 9.68 -14.55
C ARG A 154 -12.21 9.62 -15.68
N VAL A 155 -11.02 9.10 -15.40
CA VAL A 155 -9.91 9.02 -16.37
C VAL A 155 -10.21 7.98 -17.46
N SER A 156 -10.73 6.80 -17.10
CA SER A 156 -11.04 5.74 -18.06
C SER A 156 -12.08 6.16 -19.10
N ARG A 157 -13.14 6.88 -18.69
CA ARG A 157 -14.13 7.43 -19.63
C ARG A 157 -13.53 8.40 -20.63
N ARG A 158 -12.52 9.18 -20.24
CA ARG A 158 -11.81 10.12 -21.13
C ARG A 158 -10.88 9.38 -22.09
N LEU A 159 -10.15 8.38 -21.61
CA LEU A 159 -9.23 7.59 -22.43
C LEU A 159 -9.96 6.73 -23.49
N ILE A 160 -11.12 6.17 -23.15
CA ILE A 160 -11.98 5.46 -24.11
C ILE A 160 -12.39 6.39 -25.27
N ALA A 161 -12.64 7.68 -24.98
CA ALA A 161 -12.99 8.66 -26.02
C ALA A 161 -11.81 8.95 -26.97
N MET A 162 -10.56 8.75 -26.53
CA MET A 162 -9.34 9.04 -27.31
C MET A 162 -8.86 7.88 -28.20
N LYS A 163 -9.56 6.72 -28.22
CA LYS A 163 -9.27 5.54 -29.08
C LYS A 163 -7.82 5.00 -29.02
N GLN A 164 -7.11 5.13 -27.90
CA GLN A 164 -5.76 4.55 -27.75
C GLN A 164 -5.82 3.12 -27.18
N GLY A 165 -5.74 2.11 -28.06
CA GLY A 165 -5.94 0.69 -27.69
C GLY A 165 -4.90 0.10 -26.71
N SER A 166 -3.65 0.55 -26.73
CA SER A 166 -2.62 0.10 -25.78
C SER A 166 -2.82 0.66 -24.36
N VAL A 167 -3.30 1.89 -24.26
CA VAL A 167 -3.58 2.57 -22.98
C VAL A 167 -4.79 1.94 -22.28
N GLU A 168 -5.79 1.48 -23.03
CA GLU A 168 -6.95 0.81 -22.45
C GLU A 168 -6.59 -0.52 -21.78
N GLY A 169 -5.74 -1.35 -22.41
CA GLY A 169 -5.25 -2.59 -21.83
C GLY A 169 -4.48 -2.36 -20.52
N PHE A 170 -3.61 -1.34 -20.54
CA PHE A 170 -2.87 -0.92 -19.35
C PHE A 170 -3.80 -0.42 -18.23
N MET A 171 -4.79 0.41 -18.54
CA MET A 171 -5.74 0.94 -17.54
C MET A 171 -6.55 -0.16 -16.86
N ARG A 172 -7.05 -1.14 -17.64
CA ARG A 172 -7.76 -2.30 -17.08
C ARG A 172 -6.85 -3.14 -16.18
N TRP A 173 -5.57 -3.26 -16.53
CA TRP A 173 -4.60 -3.98 -15.72
C TRP A 173 -4.25 -3.23 -14.42
N MET A 174 -4.05 -1.92 -14.49
CA MET A 174 -3.84 -1.07 -13.30
C MET A 174 -5.08 -1.09 -12.38
N LEU A 175 -6.30 -1.12 -12.95
CA LEU A 175 -7.53 -1.29 -12.18
C LEU A 175 -7.56 -2.63 -11.44
N ARG A 176 -7.22 -3.74 -12.11
CA ARG A 176 -7.14 -5.06 -11.46
C ARG A 176 -6.11 -5.05 -10.35
N SER A 177 -4.96 -4.43 -10.57
CA SER A 177 -3.92 -4.21 -9.56
C SER A 177 -4.46 -3.50 -8.34
N CYS A 178 -5.13 -2.38 -8.54
CA CYS A 178 -5.65 -1.61 -7.41
C CYS A 178 -6.79 -2.33 -6.69
N HIS A 179 -7.64 -3.12 -7.39
CA HIS A 179 -8.62 -3.99 -6.72
C HIS A 179 -7.94 -5.00 -5.79
N PHE A 180 -6.90 -5.70 -6.25
CA PHE A 180 -6.19 -6.67 -5.43
C PHE A 180 -5.53 -6.00 -4.22
N ILE A 181 -4.90 -4.84 -4.41
CA ILE A 181 -4.24 -4.08 -3.35
C ILE A 181 -5.25 -3.57 -2.32
N ILE A 182 -6.38 -3.00 -2.77
CA ILE A 182 -7.44 -2.48 -1.90
C ILE A 182 -8.09 -3.63 -1.12
N ALA A 183 -8.46 -4.71 -1.80
CA ALA A 183 -9.08 -5.87 -1.16
C ALA A 183 -8.13 -6.51 -0.12
N PHE A 184 -6.85 -6.65 -0.47
CA PHE A 184 -5.84 -7.14 0.45
C PHE A 184 -5.64 -6.18 1.63
N GLY A 185 -5.56 -4.87 1.39
CA GLY A 185 -5.38 -3.86 2.43
C GLY A 185 -6.54 -3.83 3.43
N ILE A 186 -7.79 -3.74 2.94
CA ILE A 186 -8.99 -3.77 3.78
C ILE A 186 -9.10 -5.12 4.51
N GLY A 187 -8.87 -6.23 3.79
CA GLY A 187 -8.87 -7.57 4.36
C GLY A 187 -7.84 -7.71 5.47
N SER A 188 -6.62 -7.17 5.29
CA SER A 188 -5.55 -7.18 6.29
C SER A 188 -5.99 -6.47 7.58
N ILE A 189 -6.69 -5.34 7.48
CA ILE A 189 -7.21 -4.60 8.65
C ILE A 189 -8.24 -5.45 9.39
N VAL A 190 -9.20 -6.02 8.66
CA VAL A 190 -10.27 -6.84 9.24
C VAL A 190 -9.67 -8.08 9.91
N PHE A 191 -8.77 -8.81 9.24
CA PHE A 191 -8.08 -9.96 9.80
C PHE A 191 -7.25 -9.60 11.03
N THR A 192 -6.53 -8.48 10.97
CA THR A 192 -5.72 -7.97 12.08
C THR A 192 -6.60 -7.65 13.31
N SER A 193 -7.78 -7.10 13.08
CA SER A 193 -8.76 -6.78 14.13
C SER A 193 -9.40 -8.02 14.75
N LEU A 194 -9.78 -9.01 13.94
CA LEU A 194 -10.46 -10.23 14.43
C LEU A 194 -9.51 -11.18 15.17
N PHE A 195 -8.22 -11.18 14.80
CA PHE A 195 -7.23 -12.09 15.34
C PHE A 195 -6.02 -11.38 15.94
N PRO A 196 -6.19 -10.43 16.88
CA PRO A 196 -5.11 -9.54 17.32
C PRO A 196 -3.99 -10.28 18.07
N VAL A 197 -4.24 -11.50 18.54
CA VAL A 197 -3.27 -12.30 19.31
C VAL A 197 -2.78 -13.55 18.57
N ASN A 198 -3.52 -14.03 17.57
CA ASN A 198 -3.22 -15.31 16.93
C ASN A 198 -2.12 -15.17 15.87
N ILE A 199 -1.22 -16.14 15.80
CA ILE A 199 -0.07 -16.13 14.86
C ILE A 199 -0.48 -16.65 13.48
N TRP A 200 -1.23 -17.76 13.44
CA TRP A 200 -1.59 -18.44 12.19
C TRP A 200 -2.26 -17.53 11.13
N PRO A 201 -3.26 -16.69 11.48
CA PRO A 201 -3.87 -15.78 10.50
C PRO A 201 -2.87 -14.79 9.90
N TYR A 202 -1.85 -14.38 10.67
CA TYR A 202 -0.81 -13.46 10.19
C TYR A 202 0.18 -14.18 9.28
N THR A 203 0.52 -15.44 9.57
CA THR A 203 1.33 -16.25 8.65
C THR A 203 0.65 -16.37 7.28
N VAL A 204 -0.65 -16.64 7.25
CA VAL A 204 -1.42 -16.68 5.99
C VAL A 204 -1.41 -15.32 5.30
N LEU A 205 -1.60 -14.24 6.06
CA LEU A 205 -1.58 -12.88 5.52
C LEU A 205 -0.23 -12.52 4.89
N LEU A 206 0.89 -12.90 5.52
CA LEU A 206 2.25 -12.69 5.01
C LEU A 206 2.52 -13.49 3.73
N CYS A 207 2.02 -14.73 3.66
CA CYS A 207 2.12 -15.52 2.43
C CYS A 207 1.35 -14.85 1.28
N ILE A 208 0.13 -14.37 1.54
CA ILE A 208 -0.68 -13.66 0.53
C ILE A 208 -0.04 -12.31 0.16
N SER A 209 0.52 -11.58 1.13
CA SER A 209 1.13 -10.26 0.92
C SER A 209 2.27 -10.35 -0.09
N THR A 210 3.04 -11.44 -0.07
CA THR A 210 4.12 -11.69 -1.03
C THR A 210 3.64 -11.59 -2.47
N PHE A 211 2.53 -12.26 -2.81
CA PHE A 211 1.97 -12.20 -4.16
C PHE A 211 1.48 -10.80 -4.52
N VAL A 212 0.85 -10.10 -3.57
CA VAL A 212 0.36 -8.72 -3.78
C VAL A 212 1.53 -7.75 -3.99
N PHE A 213 2.59 -7.89 -3.21
CA PHE A 213 3.77 -7.03 -3.28
C PHE A 213 4.56 -7.25 -4.57
N VAL A 214 4.74 -8.51 -5.00
CA VAL A 214 5.30 -8.82 -6.33
C VAL A 214 4.44 -8.22 -7.44
N TYR A 215 3.11 -8.26 -7.29
CA TYR A 215 2.21 -7.66 -8.26
C TYR A 215 2.32 -6.13 -8.31
N ILE A 216 2.45 -5.46 -7.17
CA ILE A 216 2.73 -4.00 -7.09
C ILE A 216 4.08 -3.67 -7.72
N TYR A 217 5.11 -4.48 -7.46
CA TYR A 217 6.44 -4.29 -8.04
C TYR A 217 6.36 -4.34 -9.56
N TYR A 218 5.68 -5.36 -10.09
CA TYR A 218 5.50 -5.53 -11.53
C TYR A 218 4.65 -4.40 -12.12
N SER A 219 3.61 -3.93 -11.42
CA SER A 219 2.76 -2.81 -11.86
C SER A 219 3.50 -1.52 -12.13
N ILE A 220 4.36 -1.13 -11.18
CA ILE A 220 5.20 0.06 -11.33
C ILE A 220 6.34 -0.18 -12.33
N SER A 221 6.88 -1.39 -12.39
CA SER A 221 7.97 -1.69 -13.33
C SER A 221 7.50 -1.59 -14.79
N GLU A 222 6.33 -2.14 -15.10
CA GLU A 222 5.76 -2.11 -16.46
C GLU A 222 5.17 -0.74 -16.84
N TYR A 223 4.70 0.04 -15.87
CA TYR A 223 4.17 1.39 -16.13
C TYR A 223 5.18 2.26 -16.91
N GLY A 224 6.48 2.08 -16.66
CA GLY A 224 7.53 2.80 -17.38
C GLY A 224 7.40 2.66 -18.90
N SER A 225 6.99 1.50 -19.42
CA SER A 225 6.88 1.26 -20.87
C SER A 225 5.73 2.03 -21.54
N VAL A 226 4.75 2.49 -20.76
CA VAL A 226 3.53 3.17 -21.25
C VAL A 226 3.40 4.60 -20.72
N VAL A 227 4.37 5.09 -19.94
CA VAL A 227 4.29 6.39 -19.26
C VAL A 227 4.12 7.55 -20.26
N ASP A 228 4.78 7.51 -21.40
CA ASP A 228 4.69 8.54 -22.44
C ASP A 228 3.25 8.67 -22.93
N SER A 229 2.65 7.56 -23.35
CA SER A 229 1.27 7.49 -23.82
C SER A 229 0.27 7.87 -22.71
N ALA A 230 0.50 7.41 -21.48
CA ALA A 230 -0.36 7.71 -20.34
C ALA A 230 -0.28 9.18 -19.90
N THR A 231 0.90 9.78 -19.93
CA THR A 231 1.11 11.19 -19.57
C THR A 231 0.43 12.09 -20.60
N ASN A 232 0.67 11.85 -21.89
CA ASN A 232 0.03 12.62 -22.97
C ASN A 232 -1.50 12.52 -22.90
N ALA A 233 -2.03 11.30 -22.73
CA ALA A 233 -3.47 11.11 -22.68
C ALA A 233 -4.14 11.67 -21.41
N THR A 234 -3.39 11.84 -20.30
CA THR A 234 -3.90 12.46 -19.07
C THR A 234 -3.78 13.99 -19.09
N GLU A 235 -2.78 14.55 -19.77
CA GLU A 235 -2.65 16.00 -19.99
C GLU A 235 -3.71 16.53 -20.97
N ASP A 236 -3.94 15.81 -22.09
CA ASP A 236 -5.00 16.14 -23.06
C ASP A 236 -6.41 16.04 -22.43
N ALA A 237 -6.57 15.18 -21.43
CA ALA A 237 -7.80 15.00 -20.69
C ALA A 237 -7.99 16.03 -19.55
N ALA A 238 -6.97 16.82 -19.20
CA ALA A 238 -7.02 17.80 -18.11
C ALA A 238 -7.38 19.22 -18.58
N VAL A 239 -7.49 19.42 -19.90
CA VAL A 239 -8.10 20.58 -20.58
C VAL A 239 -9.61 20.34 -20.71
#